data_AF-A0A0D2JJK0-F1
#
_entry.id   AF-A0A0D2JJK0-F1
#
_cell.length_a   1.000
_cell.length_b   1.000
_cell.length_c   1.000
_cell.angle_alpha   90.00
_cell.angle_beta   90.00
_cell.angle_gamma   90.00
#
_symmetry.space_group_name_H-M   'P 1'
#
loop_
_entity.id
_entity.type
_entity.pdbx_description
1 polymer ?
#
loop_
_entity_poly.entity_id
_entity_poly.type
_entity_poly.pdbx_seq_one_letter_code
_entity_poly.pdbx_strand_id
1 'polypeptide(L)'
;MFINPVLVLRVLQGVLAFIAMALGASVANVLNTHDPPVDVPGGVIFFVFTAVFTMLVTVPYTILTPRYFPILAHPYAMLAAESITCIFWLAGFAANANLVGKSSICDLGACEGARGSVVLGVFEL
;
A
#
# COMPACT_ATOMS: atom_id res chain seq x y z
N MET A 1 -30.90 -9.83 -0.96
CA MET A 1 -29.58 -9.88 -1.62
C MET A 1 -28.53 -9.79 -0.51
N PHE A 2 -28.06 -10.93 -0.01
CA PHE A 2 -27.02 -10.95 1.03
C PHE A 2 -25.69 -10.61 0.35
N ILE A 3 -25.23 -9.38 0.55
CA ILE A 3 -23.86 -9.00 0.17
C ILE A 3 -22.92 -9.86 1.02
N ASN A 4 -22.04 -10.63 0.36
CA ASN A 4 -21.03 -11.41 1.06
C ASN A 4 -20.11 -10.45 1.82
N PRO A 5 -20.05 -10.52 3.16
CA PRO A 5 -19.24 -9.60 3.96
C PRO A 5 -17.75 -9.66 3.57
N VAL A 6 -17.29 -10.84 3.15
CA VAL A 6 -15.93 -11.05 2.63
C VAL A 6 -15.65 -10.20 1.39
N LEU A 7 -16.62 -10.04 0.47
CA LEU A 7 -16.42 -9.23 -0.74
C LEU A 7 -16.31 -7.74 -0.40
N VAL A 8 -17.06 -7.27 0.60
CA VAL A 8 -17.00 -5.88 1.06
C VAL A 8 -15.62 -5.56 1.64
N LEU A 9 -15.08 -6.46 2.46
CA LEU A 9 -13.75 -6.29 3.04
C LEU A 9 -12.66 -6.22 1.96
N ARG A 10 -12.76 -7.03 0.90
CA ARG A 10 -11.81 -6.99 -0.23
C ARG A 10 -11.87 -5.69 -1.04
N VAL A 11 -13.07 -5.15 -1.25
CA VAL A 11 -13.24 -3.85 -1.91
C VAL A 11 -12.67 -2.73 -1.05
N LEU A 12 -12.92 -2.77 0.26
CA LEU A 12 -12.36 -1.79 1.20
C LEU A 12 -10.83 -1.82 1.21
N GLN A 13 -10.24 -3.02 1.22
CA GLN A 13 -8.79 -3.23 1.11
C GLN A 13 -8.22 -2.58 -0.16
N GLY A 14 -8.87 -2.75 -1.31
CA GLY A 14 -8.45 -2.11 -2.56
C GLY A 14 -8.57 -0.58 -2.55
N VAL A 15 -9.61 -0.03 -1.90
CA VAL A 15 -9.80 1.42 -1.76
C VAL A 15 -8.74 2.03 -0.85
N LEU A 16 -8.44 1.39 0.29
CA LEU A 16 -7.41 1.85 1.21
C LEU A 16 -6.02 1.83 0.55
N ALA A 17 -5.68 0.77 -0.18
CA ALA A 17 -4.43 0.67 -0.94
C ALA A 17 -4.30 1.78 -1.98
N PHE A 18 -5.39 2.15 -2.65
CA PHE A 18 -5.40 3.25 -3.60
C PHE A 18 -5.13 4.61 -2.93
N ILE A 19 -5.74 4.86 -1.78
CA ILE A 19 -5.52 6.10 -1.02
C ILE A 19 -4.06 6.15 -0.54
N ALA A 20 -3.51 5.04 -0.04
CA ALA A 20 -2.12 4.95 0.37
C ALA A 20 -1.14 5.19 -0.79
N MET A 21 -1.45 4.68 -1.99
CA MET A 21 -0.69 5.00 -3.21
C MET A 21 -0.70 6.51 -3.51
N ALA A 22 -1.88 7.15 -3.44
CA ALA A 22 -2.02 8.57 -3.70
C ALA A 22 -1.24 9.43 -2.69
N LEU A 23 -1.21 9.02 -1.42
CA LEU A 23 -0.40 9.65 -0.37
C LEU A 23 1.10 9.42 -0.59
N GLY A 24 1.53 8.22 -0.98
CA GLY A 24 2.93 7.95 -1.33
C GLY A 24 3.40 8.80 -2.52
N ALA A 25 2.54 8.96 -3.53
CA ALA A 25 2.81 9.79 -4.70
C ALA A 25 2.86 11.28 -4.37
N SER A 26 2.01 11.78 -3.46
CA SER A 26 2.05 13.18 -3.04
C SER A 26 3.33 13.50 -2.25
N VAL A 27 3.77 12.58 -1.39
CA VAL A 27 5.06 12.69 -0.68
C VAL A 27 6.22 12.73 -1.69
N ALA A 28 6.23 11.84 -2.69
CA ALA A 28 7.24 11.84 -3.74
C ALA A 28 7.25 13.15 -4.56
N ASN A 29 6.07 13.72 -4.85
CA ASN A 29 5.95 14.98 -5.58
C ASN A 29 6.49 16.17 -4.77
N VAL A 30 6.20 16.24 -3.47
CA VAL A 30 6.71 17.31 -2.59
C VAL A 30 8.23 17.24 -2.48
N LEU A 31 8.80 16.04 -2.32
CA LEU A 31 10.25 15.81 -2.30
C LEU A 31 10.92 16.25 -3.60
N ASN A 32 10.37 15.88 -4.76
CA ASN A 32 10.92 16.25 -6.06
C ASN A 32 10.87 17.78 -6.31
N THR A 33 9.81 18.44 -5.82
CA THR A 33 9.62 19.89 -6.03
C THR A 33 10.60 20.73 -5.20
N HIS A 34 10.97 20.29 -4.00
CA HIS A 34 11.86 21.05 -3.11
C HIS A 34 13.35 20.71 -3.26
N ASP A 35 13.68 19.47 -3.61
CA ASP A 35 15.07 19.01 -3.75
C ASP A 35 15.26 18.23 -5.07
N PRO A 36 15.32 18.92 -6.23
CA PRO A 36 15.44 18.29 -7.54
C PRO A 36 16.71 17.42 -7.78
N PRO A 37 17.86 17.60 -7.09
CA PRO A 37 19.02 16.72 -7.29
C PRO A 37 19.10 15.56 -6.29
N VAL A 38 18.18 15.44 -5.33
CA VAL A 38 18.23 14.38 -4.32
C VAL A 38 17.35 13.22 -4.79
N ASP A 39 17.99 12.07 -5.04
CA ASP A 39 17.29 10.83 -5.38
C ASP A 39 16.09 10.60 -4.45
N VAL A 40 14.93 10.28 -5.04
CA VAL A 40 13.72 9.95 -4.28
C VAL A 40 14.07 8.80 -3.32
N PRO A 41 13.80 8.93 -2.00
CA PRO A 41 14.17 7.89 -1.04
C PRO A 41 13.57 6.55 -1.44
N GLY A 42 14.40 5.51 -1.55
CA GLY A 42 13.97 4.17 -1.96
C GLY A 42 12.81 3.61 -1.12
N GLY A 43 12.65 4.08 0.12
CA GLY A 43 11.52 3.75 0.98
C GLY A 43 10.17 4.24 0.46
N VAL A 44 10.10 5.43 -0.14
CA VAL A 44 8.88 5.97 -0.75
C VAL A 44 8.52 5.19 -2.01
N ILE A 45 9.52 4.87 -2.83
CA ILE A 45 9.35 4.06 -4.05
C ILE A 45 8.83 2.66 -3.68
N PHE A 46 9.41 2.03 -2.66
CA PHE A 46 8.96 0.73 -2.18
C PHE A 46 7.52 0.78 -1.64
N PHE A 47 7.16 1.83 -0.92
CA PHE A 47 5.79 2.00 -0.41
C PHE A 47 4.76 2.13 -1.54
N VAL A 48 5.05 2.93 -2.57
CA VAL A 48 4.19 3.04 -3.77
C VAL A 48 4.10 1.70 -4.50
N PHE A 49 5.22 0.97 -4.63
CA PHE A 49 5.23 -0.37 -5.20
C PHE A 49 4.32 -1.32 -4.43
N THR A 50 4.39 -1.34 -3.10
CA THR A 50 3.53 -2.18 -2.24
C THR A 50 2.05 -1.88 -2.44
N ALA A 51 1.67 -0.60 -2.52
CA ALA A 51 0.29 -0.20 -2.75
C ALA A 51 -0.22 -0.63 -4.13
N VAL A 52 0.60 -0.47 -5.18
CA VAL A 52 0.29 -0.93 -6.55
C VAL A 52 0.20 -2.45 -6.62
N PHE A 53 1.12 -3.17 -5.95
CA PHE A 53 1.10 -4.64 -5.88
C PHE A 53 -0.19 -5.14 -5.23
N THR A 54 -0.60 -4.52 -4.12
CA THR A 54 -1.87 -4.86 -3.44
C THR A 54 -3.06 -4.64 -4.37
N MET A 55 -3.11 -3.50 -5.06
CA MET A 55 -4.22 -3.13 -5.96
C MET A 55 -4.30 -4.00 -7.22
N LEU A 56 -3.17 -4.30 -7.87
CA LEU A 56 -3.13 -4.97 -9.18
C LEU A 56 -2.91 -6.48 -9.09
N VAL A 57 -2.38 -7.00 -7.98
CA VAL A 57 -2.09 -8.43 -7.83
C VAL A 57 -3.02 -9.02 -6.78
N THR A 58 -2.97 -8.55 -5.54
CA THR A 58 -3.66 -9.19 -4.41
C THR A 58 -5.17 -9.09 -4.50
N VAL A 59 -5.72 -7.90 -4.77
CA VAL A 59 -7.16 -7.66 -4.88
C VAL A 59 -7.80 -8.44 -6.06
N PRO A 60 -7.31 -8.33 -7.31
CA PRO A 60 -7.89 -9.09 -8.41
C PRO A 60 -7.66 -10.60 -8.27
N TYR A 61 -6.53 -11.05 -7.70
CA TYR A 61 -6.30 -12.47 -7.46
C TYR A 61 -7.26 -13.05 -6.43
N THR A 62 -7.64 -12.30 -5.39
CA THR A 62 -8.60 -12.80 -4.38
C THR A 62 -10.07 -12.67 -4.80
N ILE A 63 -10.41 -11.75 -5.71
CA ILE A 63 -11.78 -11.53 -6.21
C ILE A 63 -12.08 -12.35 -7.46
N LEU A 64 -11.19 -12.36 -8.46
CA LEU A 64 -11.43 -13.02 -9.75
C LEU A 64 -11.15 -14.52 -9.71
N THR A 65 -10.10 -14.97 -9.01
CA THR A 65 -9.72 -16.40 -9.00
C THR A 65 -10.84 -17.32 -8.51
N PRO A 66 -11.53 -17.07 -7.38
CA PRO A 66 -12.62 -17.96 -6.94
C PRO A 66 -13.86 -17.88 -7.84
N ARG A 67 -14.00 -16.83 -8.67
CA ARG A 67 -15.20 -16.58 -9.48
C ARG A 67 -15.07 -17.04 -10.93
N TYR A 68 -13.87 -16.96 -11.51
CA TYR A 68 -13.62 -17.27 -12.92
C TYR A 68 -12.63 -18.42 -13.13
N PHE A 69 -11.74 -18.70 -12.16
CA PHE A 69 -10.69 -19.70 -12.30
C PHE A 69 -10.56 -20.59 -11.04
N PRO A 70 -11.56 -21.44 -10.75
CA PRO A 70 -11.56 -22.29 -9.55
C PRO A 70 -10.40 -23.30 -9.50
N ILE A 71 -9.78 -23.59 -10.65
CA ILE A 71 -8.62 -24.50 -10.78
C ILE A 71 -7.34 -23.86 -10.20
N LEU A 72 -7.25 -22.53 -10.27
CA LEU A 72 -6.14 -21.73 -9.71
C LEU A 72 -6.44 -21.25 -8.29
N ALA A 73 -7.64 -21.50 -7.76
CA ALA A 73 -8.08 -21.12 -6.42
C ALA A 73 -7.51 -22.07 -5.35
N HIS A 74 -6.20 -22.29 -5.35
CA HIS A 74 -5.55 -23.05 -4.29
C HIS A 74 -5.50 -22.20 -3.02
N PRO A 75 -6.04 -22.69 -1.88
CA PRO A 75 -6.09 -21.92 -0.64
C PRO A 75 -4.69 -21.49 -0.16
N TYR A 76 -3.66 -22.30 -0.44
CA TYR A 76 -2.27 -21.96 -0.13
C TYR A 76 -1.71 -20.81 -0.97
N ALA A 77 -2.11 -20.70 -2.24
CA ALA A 77 -1.66 -19.62 -3.12
C ALA A 77 -2.31 -18.28 -2.73
N MET A 78 -3.59 -18.31 -2.36
CA MET A 78 -4.28 -17.15 -1.79
C MET A 78 -3.64 -16.72 -0.47
N LEU A 79 -3.36 -17.67 0.43
CA LEU A 79 -2.69 -17.36 1.69
C LEU A 79 -1.28 -16.80 1.49
N ALA A 80 -0.53 -17.33 0.51
CA ALA A 80 0.79 -16.81 0.15
C ALA A 80 0.71 -15.37 -0.39
N ALA A 81 -0.24 -15.07 -1.27
CA ALA A 81 -0.43 -13.71 -1.81
C ALA A 81 -0.75 -12.70 -0.69
N GLU A 82 -1.64 -13.07 0.23
CA GLU A 82 -1.99 -12.22 1.39
C GLU A 82 -0.81 -12.03 2.33
N SER A 83 -0.10 -13.10 2.69
CA SER A 83 1.04 -13.01 3.61
C SER A 83 2.22 -12.21 3.02
N ILE A 84 2.50 -12.34 1.72
CA ILE A 84 3.47 -11.48 1.03
C ILE A 84 3.04 -10.02 1.09
N THR A 85 1.75 -9.75 0.89
CA THR A 85 1.19 -8.40 0.99
C THR A 85 1.39 -7.82 2.39
N CYS A 86 1.11 -8.60 3.45
CA CYS A 86 1.37 -8.18 4.82
C CYS A 86 2.86 -7.84 5.06
N ILE A 87 3.78 -8.66 4.55
CA ILE A 87 5.23 -8.44 4.69
C ILE A 87 5.64 -7.16 3.97
N PHE A 88 5.13 -6.91 2.77
CA PHE A 88 5.42 -5.68 2.02
C PHE A 88 4.88 -4.44 2.73
N TRP A 89 3.70 -4.53 3.34
CA TRP A 89 3.15 -3.45 4.16
C TRP A 89 3.99 -3.17 5.41
N LEU A 90 4.41 -4.22 6.12
CA LEU A 90 5.31 -4.09 7.27
C LEU A 90 6.63 -3.41 6.91
N ALA A 91 7.25 -3.81 5.79
CA ALA A 91 8.45 -3.16 5.28
C ALA A 91 8.18 -1.71 4.85
N GLY A 92 7.00 -1.43 4.28
CA GLY A 92 6.54 -0.09 3.95
C GLY A 92 6.37 0.81 5.17
N PHE A 93 5.87 0.30 6.29
CA PHE A 93 5.78 1.05 7.55
C PHE A 93 7.16 1.37 8.12
N ALA A 94 8.10 0.42 8.08
CA ALA A 94 9.47 0.67 8.52
C ALA A 94 10.15 1.75 7.65
N ALA A 95 9.91 1.73 6.34
CA ALA A 95 10.39 2.75 5.42
C ALA A 95 9.81 4.15 5.72
N ASN A 96 8.50 4.24 5.98
CA ASN A 96 7.84 5.49 6.38
C ASN A 96 8.30 5.99 7.76
N ALA A 97 8.53 5.10 8.72
CA ALA A 97 9.04 5.46 10.04
C ALA A 97 10.45 6.09 9.95
N ASN A 98 11.32 5.51 9.12
CA ASN A 98 12.64 6.09 8.84
C ASN A 98 12.54 7.45 8.13
N LEU A 99 11.52 7.62 7.27
CA LEU A 99 11.24 8.87 6.57
C LEU A 99 10.79 9.98 7.53
N VAL A 100 9.80 9.68 8.40
CA VAL A 100 9.29 10.61 9.43
C VAL A 100 10.35 10.92 10.49
N GLY A 101 11.27 9.99 10.76
CA GLY A 101 12.39 10.21 11.68
C GLY A 101 13.42 11.23 11.20
N LYS A 102 13.43 11.60 9.91
CA LYS A 102 14.30 12.65 9.37
C LYS A 102 13.60 14.00 9.44
N SER A 103 14.19 14.95 10.19
CA SER A 103 13.59 16.28 10.41
C SER A 103 13.36 17.07 9.13
N SER A 104 14.20 16.86 8.11
CA SER A 104 14.09 17.55 6.82
C SER A 104 12.72 17.36 6.15
N ILE A 105 12.07 16.21 6.34
CA ILE A 105 10.81 15.86 5.68
C ILE A 105 9.62 16.52 6.39
N CYS A 106 9.75 16.83 7.68
CA CYS A 106 8.73 17.57 8.41
C CYS A 106 8.83 19.08 8.20
N ASP A 107 10.04 19.61 7.95
CA ASP A 107 10.21 21.01 7.52
C ASP A 107 9.63 21.25 6.10
N LEU A 108 9.59 20.21 5.27
CA LEU A 108 9.03 20.21 3.91
C LEU A 108 7.50 20.00 3.85
N GLY A 109 6.82 19.85 4.99
CA GLY A 109 5.37 19.67 5.06
C GLY A 109 4.84 18.29 4.62
N ALA A 110 5.71 17.31 4.39
CA ALA A 110 5.33 15.94 3.97
C ALA A 110 5.07 14.97 5.15
N CYS A 111 5.31 15.43 6.39
CA CYS A 111 5.16 14.67 7.64
C CYS A 111 3.74 14.09 7.83
N GLU A 112 2.72 14.92 7.57
CA GLU A 112 1.31 14.56 7.78
C GLU A 112 0.81 13.54 6.76
N GLY A 113 1.26 13.65 5.50
CA GLY A 113 0.95 12.69 4.44
C GLY A 113 1.56 11.32 4.70
N ALA A 114 2.82 11.27 5.15
CA ALA A 114 3.49 10.03 5.53
C ALA A 114 2.80 9.36 6.73
N ARG A 115 2.46 10.11 7.78
CA ARG A 115 1.73 9.58 8.96
C ARG A 115 0.33 9.07 8.58
N GLY A 116 -0.41 9.81 7.76
CA GLY A 116 -1.72 9.40 7.27
C GLY A 116 -1.67 8.10 6.46
N SER A 117 -0.62 7.92 5.64
CA SER A 117 -0.43 6.70 4.86
C SER A 117 -0.19 5.45 5.73
N VAL A 118 0.52 5.61 6.86
CA VAL A 118 0.75 4.51 7.81
C VAL A 118 -0.55 4.10 8.51
N VAL A 119 -1.36 5.07 8.93
CA VAL A 119 -2.66 4.80 9.58
C VAL A 119 -3.58 4.03 8.64
N LEU A 120 -3.70 4.47 7.39
CA LEU A 120 -4.53 3.79 6.39
C LEU A 120 -4.02 2.38 6.07
N GLY A 121 -2.70 2.23 5.97
CA GLY A 121 -2.05 0.93 5.81
C GLY A 121 -2.32 -0.05 6.95
N VAL A 122 -2.41 0.43 8.18
CA VAL A 122 -2.73 -0.41 9.34
C VAL A 122 -4.20 -0.86 9.32
N PHE A 123 -5.11 -0.07 8.76
CA PHE A 123 -6.53 -0.43 8.65
C PHE A 123 -6.84 -1.42 7.52
N GLU A 124 -5.97 -1.55 6.52
CA GLU A 124 -6.15 -2.49 5.40
C GLU A 124 -5.46 -3.84 5.59
N LEU A 125 -4.59 -3.96 6.59
CA LEU A 125 -3.94 -5.20 7.02
C LEU A 125 -4.91 -6.08 7.83
#